data_AF-A0A1F4TCZ3-F1
#
_entry.id   AF-A0A1F4TCZ3-F1
#
_cell.length_a   1.000
_cell.length_b   1.000
_cell.length_c   1.000
_cell.angle_alpha   90.00
_cell.angle_beta   90.00
_cell.angle_gamma   90.00
#
_symmetry.space_group_name_H-M   'P 1'
#
loop_
_entity.id
_entity.type
_entity.pdbx_description
1 polymer ?
#
loop_
_entity_poly.entity_id
_entity_poly.type
_entity_poly.pdbx_seq_one_letter_code
_entity_poly.pdbx_strand_id
1 'polypeptide(L)'
;MIPQLKIYNLNIKEIILQTILLLTEDNLYLENQAAEAFNKVVSRQDSQTVEMELGKLRSLEPTIQRFVIRQAVEQVKGDLTQISFGHIYDVLNKLEDGGRWELHLPDGIYALGDKNSLKVTRQKQVIKAIKPFRYVLPLPGEIKIAELGKTIRGTFVETIEKNQGEGVAFIDYATLGKELIVRNKQPGDRFSPLGVRGSKKLQDYFVDAKIPLAERETVPIVESAGKIVWVAGHRVDERAKVQPGTKRIVRLEMQ
;
A
#
# COMPACT_ATOMS: atom_id res chain seq x y z
N MET A 1 -17.34 -8.05 -44.24
CA MET A 1 -16.03 -8.69 -43.94
C MET A 1 -15.95 -10.16 -44.38
N ILE A 2 -16.83 -11.08 -43.95
CA ILE A 2 -16.74 -12.52 -44.32
C ILE A 2 -16.68 -12.80 -45.84
N PRO A 3 -17.42 -12.09 -46.73
CA PRO A 3 -17.33 -12.32 -48.17
C PRO A 3 -15.96 -11.97 -48.78
N GLN A 4 -15.28 -10.97 -48.23
CA GLN A 4 -13.96 -10.52 -48.72
C GLN A 4 -12.83 -11.47 -48.29
N LEU A 5 -12.97 -12.15 -47.15
CA LEU A 5 -11.98 -13.12 -46.65
C LEU A 5 -11.93 -14.42 -47.47
N LYS A 6 -13.05 -14.82 -48.10
CA LYS A 6 -13.09 -15.97 -49.01
C LYS A 6 -12.23 -15.82 -50.27
N ILE A 7 -11.84 -14.58 -50.60
CA ILE A 7 -10.97 -14.27 -51.75
C ILE A 7 -9.54 -14.78 -51.49
N TYR A 8 -9.11 -14.86 -50.22
CA TYR A 8 -7.76 -15.29 -49.84
C TYR A 8 -7.67 -16.80 -49.55
N ASN A 9 -8.74 -17.44 -49.07
CA ASN A 9 -8.81 -18.88 -48.87
C ASN A 9 -10.28 -19.37 -48.87
N LEU A 10 -10.61 -20.30 -49.77
CA LEU A 10 -11.97 -20.86 -49.88
C LEU A 10 -12.38 -21.63 -48.61
N ASN A 11 -11.42 -22.18 -47.87
CA ASN A 11 -11.63 -22.97 -46.65
C ASN A 11 -11.52 -22.13 -45.37
N ILE A 12 -11.50 -20.79 -45.47
CA ILE A 12 -11.28 -19.91 -44.31
C ILE A 12 -12.29 -20.13 -43.18
N LYS A 13 -13.53 -20.50 -43.51
CA LYS A 13 -14.55 -20.83 -42.50
C LYS A 13 -14.18 -22.07 -41.69
N GLU A 14 -13.66 -23.10 -42.35
CA GLU A 14 -13.29 -24.36 -41.72
C GLU A 14 -12.01 -24.20 -40.88
N ILE A 15 -11.02 -23.45 -41.37
CA ILE A 15 -9.82 -23.11 -40.61
C ILE A 15 -10.17 -22.30 -39.35
N ILE A 16 -11.05 -21.31 -39.48
CA ILE A 16 -11.54 -20.54 -38.33
C ILE A 16 -12.26 -21.47 -37.34
N LEU A 17 -13.13 -22.35 -37.83
CA LEU A 17 -13.85 -23.28 -36.95
C LEU A 17 -12.90 -24.24 -36.22
N GLN A 18 -11.93 -24.84 -36.93
CA GLN A 18 -10.92 -25.70 -36.33
C GLN A 18 -10.07 -24.96 -35.29
N THR A 19 -9.70 -23.72 -35.59
CA THR A 19 -8.94 -22.87 -34.65
C THR A 19 -9.77 -22.52 -33.43
N ILE A 20 -11.06 -22.22 -33.59
CA ILE A 20 -11.99 -22.00 -32.47
C ILE A 20 -12.07 -23.26 -31.60
N LEU A 21 -12.22 -24.44 -32.19
CA LEU A 21 -12.30 -25.70 -31.44
C LEU A 21 -11.02 -25.95 -30.63
N LEU A 22 -9.85 -25.88 -31.27
CA LEU A 22 -8.55 -26.05 -30.62
C LEU A 22 -8.36 -25.04 -29.45
N LEU A 23 -8.62 -23.76 -29.71
CA LEU A 23 -8.49 -22.73 -28.67
C LEU A 23 -9.51 -22.89 -27.54
N THR A 24 -10.67 -23.48 -27.80
CA THR A 24 -11.68 -23.75 -26.78
C THR A 24 -11.21 -24.87 -25.85
N GLU A 25 -10.66 -25.95 -26.40
CA GLU A 25 -10.09 -27.06 -25.63
C GLU A 25 -8.91 -26.60 -24.78
N ASP A 26 -7.97 -25.85 -25.37
CA ASP A 26 -6.82 -25.29 -24.67
C ASP A 26 -7.24 -24.33 -23.54
N ASN A 27 -8.22 -23.45 -23.79
CA ASN A 27 -8.72 -22.55 -22.76
C ASN A 27 -9.39 -23.30 -21.62
N LEU A 28 -10.20 -24.33 -21.90
CA LEU A 28 -10.86 -25.11 -20.87
C LEU A 28 -9.85 -25.79 -19.94
N TYR A 29 -8.77 -26.31 -20.50
CA TYR A 29 -7.67 -26.87 -19.73
C TYR A 29 -7.03 -25.84 -18.79
N LEU A 30 -6.72 -24.64 -19.31
CA LEU A 30 -6.14 -23.55 -18.53
C LEU A 30 -7.10 -23.03 -17.44
N GLU A 31 -8.40 -22.95 -17.73
CA GLU A 31 -9.43 -22.56 -16.76
C GLU A 31 -9.52 -23.57 -15.62
N ASN A 32 -9.47 -24.87 -15.90
CA ASN A 32 -9.48 -25.91 -14.89
C ASN A 32 -8.24 -25.84 -13.98
N GLN A 33 -7.04 -25.69 -14.56
CA GLN A 33 -5.83 -25.50 -13.78
C GLN A 33 -5.87 -24.24 -12.92
N ALA A 34 -6.41 -23.15 -13.48
CA ALA A 34 -6.57 -21.91 -12.76
C ALA A 34 -7.56 -22.04 -11.61
N ALA A 35 -8.66 -22.77 -11.76
CA ALA A 35 -9.61 -23.03 -10.69
C ALA A 35 -8.97 -23.80 -9.52
N GLU A 36 -8.12 -24.79 -9.80
CA GLU A 36 -7.37 -25.49 -8.77
C GLU A 36 -6.36 -24.56 -8.05
N ALA A 37 -5.65 -23.74 -8.82
CA ALA A 37 -4.70 -22.77 -8.27
C ALA A 37 -5.42 -21.68 -7.45
N PHE A 38 -6.58 -21.23 -7.91
CA PHE A 38 -7.44 -20.24 -7.26
C PHE A 38 -7.77 -20.68 -5.84
N ASN A 39 -8.23 -21.91 -5.66
CA ASN A 39 -8.54 -22.47 -4.35
C ASN A 39 -7.33 -22.55 -3.41
N LYS A 40 -6.11 -22.63 -3.94
CA LYS A 40 -4.87 -22.68 -3.15
C LYS A 40 -4.39 -21.29 -2.72
N VAL A 41 -4.63 -20.26 -3.55
CA VAL A 41 -4.18 -18.88 -3.30
C VAL A 41 -5.18 -18.05 -2.49
N VAL A 42 -6.47 -18.36 -2.58
CA VAL A 42 -7.52 -17.61 -1.87
C VAL A 42 -7.41 -17.88 -0.37
N SER A 43 -7.22 -16.81 0.40
CA SER A 43 -7.23 -16.86 1.86
C SER A 43 -8.62 -16.57 2.44
N ARG A 44 -9.41 -15.72 1.78
CA ARG A 44 -10.78 -15.38 2.18
C ARG A 44 -11.61 -15.02 0.96
N GLN A 45 -12.85 -15.48 0.93
CA GLN A 45 -13.82 -15.11 -0.10
C GLN A 45 -15.23 -14.98 0.46
N ASP A 46 -15.97 -14.02 -0.08
CA ASP A 46 -17.41 -13.83 0.10
C ASP A 46 -18.03 -13.30 -1.21
N SER A 47 -19.34 -13.06 -1.20
CA SER A 47 -20.07 -12.59 -2.40
C SER A 47 -19.63 -11.23 -2.96
N GLN A 48 -18.85 -10.45 -2.22
CA GLN A 48 -18.43 -9.09 -2.60
C GLN A 48 -16.91 -8.94 -2.64
N THR A 49 -16.16 -9.92 -2.15
CA THR A 49 -14.71 -9.81 -1.94
C THR A 49 -14.02 -11.15 -2.12
N VAL A 50 -12.91 -11.14 -2.87
CA VAL A 50 -11.95 -12.24 -2.97
C VAL A 50 -10.58 -11.71 -2.52
N GLU A 51 -9.97 -12.37 -1.54
CA GLU A 51 -8.65 -12.04 -1.00
C GLU A 51 -7.71 -13.22 -1.22
N MET A 52 -6.56 -12.94 -1.81
CA MET A 52 -5.56 -13.90 -2.23
C MET A 52 -4.21 -13.59 -1.58
N GLU A 53 -3.47 -14.63 -1.23
CA GLU A 53 -2.10 -14.50 -0.73
C GLU A 53 -1.15 -14.17 -1.88
N LEU A 54 -0.52 -12.99 -1.83
CA LEU A 54 0.33 -12.50 -2.91
C LEU A 54 1.54 -13.41 -3.13
N GLY A 55 2.13 -13.95 -2.05
CA GLY A 55 3.26 -14.88 -2.15
C GLY A 55 2.92 -16.16 -2.92
N LYS A 56 1.74 -16.73 -2.68
CA LYS A 56 1.28 -17.92 -3.42
C LYS A 56 0.92 -17.57 -4.86
N LEU A 57 0.25 -16.43 -5.08
CA LEU A 57 -0.11 -15.96 -6.42
C LEU A 57 1.13 -15.74 -7.30
N ARG A 58 2.16 -15.07 -6.77
CA ARG A 58 3.43 -14.83 -7.49
C ARG A 58 4.19 -16.11 -7.83
N SER A 59 3.99 -17.18 -7.07
CA SER A 59 4.62 -18.49 -7.33
C SER A 59 3.99 -19.24 -8.52
N LEU A 60 2.81 -18.81 -8.98
CA LEU A 60 2.15 -19.41 -10.14
C LEU A 60 2.76 -18.91 -11.45
N GLU A 61 2.66 -19.74 -12.50
CA GLU A 61 2.94 -19.38 -13.88
C GLU A 61 2.17 -18.10 -14.30
N PRO A 62 2.78 -17.15 -15.05
CA PRO A 62 2.13 -15.89 -15.44
C PRO A 62 0.77 -16.08 -16.15
N THR A 63 0.66 -17.13 -16.97
CA THR A 63 -0.60 -17.48 -17.63
C THR A 63 -1.67 -17.84 -16.60
N ILE A 64 -1.33 -18.63 -15.59
CA ILE A 64 -2.27 -19.04 -14.53
C ILE A 64 -2.63 -17.84 -13.63
N GLN A 65 -1.67 -16.96 -13.30
CA GLN A 65 -1.95 -15.72 -12.57
C GLN A 65 -3.05 -14.90 -13.25
N ARG A 66 -2.98 -14.75 -14.59
CA ARG A 66 -4.00 -14.04 -15.38
C ARG A 66 -5.38 -14.66 -15.23
N PHE A 67 -5.49 -15.99 -15.33
CA PHE A 67 -6.77 -16.68 -15.19
C PHE A 67 -7.32 -16.60 -13.76
N VAL A 68 -6.45 -16.74 -12.75
CA VAL A 68 -6.83 -16.61 -11.33
C VAL A 68 -7.37 -15.21 -11.03
N ILE A 69 -6.73 -14.14 -11.54
CA ILE A 69 -7.23 -12.76 -11.37
C ILE A 69 -8.57 -12.57 -12.09
N ARG A 70 -8.72 -13.10 -13.32
CA ARG A 70 -10.00 -13.07 -14.04
C ARG A 70 -11.10 -13.77 -13.25
N GLN A 71 -10.82 -14.95 -12.72
CA GLN A 71 -11.75 -15.71 -11.90
C GLN A 71 -12.14 -14.94 -10.61
N ALA A 72 -11.18 -14.26 -9.97
CA ALA A 72 -11.48 -13.39 -8.81
C ALA A 72 -12.43 -12.25 -9.18
N VAL A 73 -12.18 -11.58 -10.32
CA VAL A 73 -13.03 -10.50 -10.82
C VAL A 73 -14.41 -11.03 -11.19
N GLU A 74 -14.50 -12.17 -11.87
CA GLU A 74 -15.77 -12.79 -12.25
C GLU A 74 -16.58 -13.21 -11.02
N GLN A 75 -15.95 -13.76 -9.99
CA GLN A 75 -16.66 -14.15 -8.76
C GLN A 75 -17.26 -12.94 -8.03
N VAL A 76 -16.55 -11.81 -8.02
CA VAL A 76 -17.01 -10.58 -7.36
C VAL A 76 -18.01 -9.81 -8.24
N LYS A 77 -17.79 -9.78 -9.55
CA LYS A 77 -18.61 -9.03 -10.53
C LYS A 77 -19.85 -9.82 -11.00
N GLY A 78 -19.77 -11.14 -11.02
CA GLY A 78 -20.74 -12.06 -11.60
C GLY A 78 -20.53 -12.33 -13.09
N ASP A 79 -19.69 -11.55 -13.78
CA ASP A 79 -19.34 -11.73 -15.19
C ASP A 79 -18.03 -10.98 -15.52
N LEU A 80 -17.52 -11.14 -16.75
CA LEU A 80 -16.33 -10.45 -17.26
C LEU A 80 -16.63 -9.39 -18.33
N THR A 81 -17.87 -8.96 -18.48
CA THR A 81 -18.23 -7.89 -19.42
C THR A 81 -17.48 -6.60 -19.06
N GLN A 82 -17.04 -5.84 -20.08
CA GLN A 82 -16.18 -4.65 -19.94
C GLN A 82 -14.78 -4.89 -19.32
N ILE A 83 -14.46 -6.08 -18.84
CA ILE A 83 -13.13 -6.43 -18.34
C ILE A 83 -12.22 -6.79 -19.52
N SER A 84 -11.51 -5.79 -20.03
CA SER A 84 -10.51 -5.95 -21.08
C SER A 84 -9.25 -6.68 -20.62
N PHE A 85 -8.46 -7.15 -21.58
CA PHE A 85 -7.12 -7.68 -21.35
C PHE A 85 -6.20 -6.67 -20.65
N GLY A 86 -6.30 -5.38 -21.01
CA GLY A 86 -5.51 -4.30 -20.42
C GLY A 86 -5.72 -4.20 -18.92
N HIS A 87 -6.98 -4.27 -18.46
CA HIS A 87 -7.30 -4.18 -17.04
C HIS A 87 -6.66 -5.31 -16.21
N ILE A 88 -6.65 -6.54 -16.72
CA ILE A 88 -6.02 -7.68 -16.04
C ILE A 88 -4.50 -7.51 -16.00
N TYR A 89 -3.91 -7.02 -17.10
CA TYR A 89 -2.48 -6.74 -17.15
C TYR A 89 -2.06 -5.59 -16.23
N ASP A 90 -2.88 -4.56 -16.06
CA ASP A 90 -2.62 -3.50 -15.11
C ASP A 90 -2.51 -4.07 -13.68
N VAL A 91 -3.40 -5.00 -13.31
CA VAL A 91 -3.33 -5.72 -12.03
C VAL A 91 -2.07 -6.57 -11.92
N LEU A 92 -1.73 -7.35 -12.97
CA LEU A 92 -0.53 -8.18 -13.00
C LEU A 92 0.76 -7.36 -12.84
N ASN A 93 0.87 -6.24 -13.57
CA ASN A 93 2.02 -5.35 -13.51
C ASN A 93 2.21 -4.74 -12.11
N LYS A 94 1.10 -4.53 -11.39
CA LYS A 94 1.12 -4.03 -10.01
C LYS A 94 1.45 -5.10 -8.97
N LEU A 95 1.41 -6.40 -9.32
CA LEU A 95 1.78 -7.45 -8.38
C LEU A 95 3.22 -7.32 -7.90
N GLU A 96 4.12 -6.72 -8.67
CA GLU A 96 5.54 -6.53 -8.31
C GLU A 96 5.79 -5.29 -7.45
N ASP A 97 4.80 -4.39 -7.33
CA ASP A 97 4.94 -3.20 -6.49
C ASP A 97 4.95 -3.61 -5.00
N GLY A 98 6.05 -3.31 -4.30
CA GLY A 98 6.22 -3.64 -2.86
C GLY A 98 5.44 -2.75 -1.89
N GLY A 99 4.59 -1.85 -2.39
CA GLY A 99 3.79 -0.90 -1.61
C GLY A 99 2.30 -1.19 -1.69
N ARG A 100 1.49 -0.44 -0.93
CA ARG A 100 0.03 -0.48 -1.08
C ARG A 100 -0.41 0.24 -2.35
N TRP A 101 -1.25 -0.42 -3.14
CA TRP A 101 -1.80 0.14 -4.37
C TRP A 101 -3.28 -0.21 -4.56
N GLU A 102 -3.94 0.60 -5.37
CA GLU A 102 -5.35 0.46 -5.73
C GLU A 102 -5.49 0.68 -7.23
N LEU A 103 -6.26 -0.19 -7.88
CA LEU A 103 -6.67 -0.07 -9.27
C LEU A 103 -8.18 -0.13 -9.37
N HIS A 104 -8.72 0.78 -10.17
CA HIS A 104 -10.13 0.83 -10.48
C HIS A 104 -10.39 -0.01 -11.73
N LEU A 105 -11.22 -1.01 -11.57
CA LEU A 105 -11.72 -1.85 -12.66
C LEU A 105 -13.15 -1.38 -13.03
N PRO A 106 -13.62 -1.71 -14.24
CA PRO A 106 -14.99 -1.40 -14.67
C PRO A 106 -16.07 -1.88 -13.69
N ASP A 107 -17.23 -1.22 -13.74
CA ASP A 107 -18.43 -1.54 -12.93
C ASP A 107 -18.20 -1.50 -11.41
N GLY A 108 -17.33 -0.60 -10.96
CA GLY A 108 -17.12 -0.34 -9.53
C GLY A 108 -16.38 -1.47 -8.80
N ILE A 109 -15.60 -2.25 -9.54
CA ILE A 109 -14.70 -3.26 -8.97
C ILE A 109 -13.36 -2.60 -8.64
N TYR A 110 -12.77 -2.99 -7.51
CA TYR A 110 -11.47 -2.51 -7.06
C TYR A 110 -10.51 -3.68 -6.90
N ALA A 111 -9.27 -3.51 -7.36
CA ALA A 111 -8.15 -4.39 -7.05
C ALA A 111 -7.18 -3.66 -6.11
N LEU A 112 -6.95 -4.21 -4.93
CA LEU A 112 -6.17 -3.62 -3.85
C LEU A 112 -5.02 -4.57 -3.51
N GLY A 113 -3.78 -4.13 -3.70
CA GLY A 113 -2.61 -4.91 -3.33
C GLY A 113 -1.83 -4.29 -2.17
N ASP A 114 -1.26 -5.14 -1.34
CA ASP A 114 -0.25 -4.78 -0.36
C ASP A 114 0.90 -5.79 -0.36
N LYS A 115 1.83 -5.70 0.62
CA LYS A 115 3.01 -6.57 0.67
C LYS A 115 2.68 -8.07 0.73
N ASN A 116 1.50 -8.44 1.24
CA ASN A 116 1.17 -9.84 1.55
C ASN A 116 -0.05 -10.35 0.78
N SER A 117 -0.93 -9.47 0.29
CA SER A 117 -2.23 -9.85 -0.24
C SER A 117 -2.66 -9.04 -1.46
N LEU A 118 -3.46 -9.67 -2.31
CA LEU A 118 -4.26 -9.03 -3.35
C LEU A 118 -5.74 -9.24 -3.02
N LYS A 119 -6.51 -8.16 -2.97
CA LYS A 119 -7.95 -8.17 -2.74
C LYS A 119 -8.69 -7.58 -3.92
N VAL A 120 -9.65 -8.33 -4.46
CA VAL A 120 -10.61 -7.88 -5.45
C VAL A 120 -11.96 -7.69 -4.75
N THR A 121 -12.59 -6.52 -4.86
CA THR A 121 -13.82 -6.23 -4.11
C THR A 121 -14.74 -5.22 -4.81
N ARG A 122 -16.05 -5.37 -4.58
CA ARG A 122 -17.08 -4.35 -4.89
C ARG A 122 -17.24 -3.30 -3.81
N GLN A 123 -16.82 -3.63 -2.59
CA GLN A 123 -16.89 -2.71 -1.49
C GLN A 123 -15.74 -1.75 -1.63
N LYS A 124 -16.05 -0.51 -2.03
CA LYS A 124 -15.09 0.60 -1.95
C LYS A 124 -14.49 0.56 -0.55
N GLN A 125 -13.22 0.13 -0.43
CA GLN A 125 -12.49 0.32 0.80
C GLN A 125 -12.28 1.82 0.91
N VAL A 126 -13.21 2.48 1.60
CA VAL A 126 -12.82 3.61 2.42
C VAL A 126 -11.70 3.04 3.27
N ILE A 127 -10.44 3.39 2.98
CA ILE A 127 -9.32 3.22 3.91
C ILE A 127 -9.93 3.59 5.25
N LYS A 128 -10.15 2.60 6.15
CA LYS A 128 -10.90 2.85 7.39
C LYS A 128 -10.28 4.11 7.97
N ALA A 129 -11.03 5.21 7.97
CA ALA A 129 -10.49 6.48 8.40
C ALA A 129 -9.96 6.22 9.80
N ILE A 130 -8.63 6.27 9.93
CA ILE A 130 -7.98 5.96 11.19
C ILE A 130 -8.61 6.95 12.16
N LYS A 131 -9.22 6.42 13.24
CA LYS A 131 -9.89 7.28 14.20
C LYS A 131 -8.87 8.34 14.65
N PRO A 132 -9.25 9.63 14.67
CA PRO A 132 -8.38 10.65 15.20
C PRO A 132 -7.94 10.26 16.61
N PHE A 133 -6.64 10.25 16.84
CA PHE A 133 -6.02 9.94 18.11
C PHE A 133 -5.06 11.06 18.50
N ARG A 134 -4.89 11.21 19.81
CA ARG A 134 -3.99 12.17 20.43
C ARG A 134 -3.56 11.59 21.76
N TYR A 135 -2.31 11.16 21.86
CA TYR A 135 -1.72 10.61 23.06
C TYR A 135 -0.62 11.54 23.57
N VAL A 136 -0.51 11.68 24.88
CA VAL A 136 0.65 12.31 25.50
C VAL A 136 1.71 11.22 25.70
N LEU A 137 2.88 11.39 25.09
CA LEU A 137 4.02 10.51 25.28
C LEU A 137 4.76 10.92 26.56
N PRO A 138 4.76 10.09 27.61
CA PRO A 138 5.58 10.34 28.79
C PRO A 138 7.06 10.24 28.42
N LEU A 139 7.87 11.12 29.00
CA LEU A 139 9.32 11.14 28.78
C LEU A 139 10.05 11.15 30.14
N PRO A 140 10.75 10.07 30.52
CA PRO A 140 10.89 8.81 29.79
C PRO A 140 9.61 7.95 29.84
N GLY A 141 9.38 7.12 28.83
CA GLY A 141 8.24 6.21 28.80
C GLY A 141 7.84 5.77 27.38
N GLU A 142 6.69 5.09 27.27
CA GLU A 142 6.15 4.62 26.00
C GLU A 142 4.62 4.75 25.94
N ILE A 143 4.10 4.78 24.71
CA ILE A 143 2.67 4.72 24.42
C ILE A 143 2.38 3.66 23.36
N LYS A 144 1.23 3.01 23.48
CA LYS A 144 0.68 2.14 22.44
C LYS A 144 -0.43 2.88 21.70
N ILE A 145 -0.27 3.04 20.39
CA ILE A 145 -1.26 3.65 19.52
C ILE A 145 -2.19 2.54 19.01
N ALA A 146 -3.30 2.33 19.70
CA ALA A 146 -4.23 1.24 19.42
C ALA A 146 -4.76 1.26 17.97
N GLU A 147 -4.94 2.46 17.41
CA GLU A 147 -5.46 2.69 16.06
C GLU A 147 -4.49 2.25 14.96
N LEU A 148 -3.18 2.24 15.26
CA LEU A 148 -2.13 1.90 14.31
C LEU A 148 -1.45 0.56 14.62
N GLY A 149 -1.67 -0.01 15.82
CA GLY A 149 -0.94 -1.17 16.31
C GLY A 149 0.56 -0.92 16.51
N LYS A 150 0.97 0.35 16.68
CA LYS A 150 2.37 0.79 16.82
C LYS A 150 2.66 1.25 18.23
N THR A 151 3.92 1.16 18.66
CA THR A 151 4.39 1.69 19.94
C THR A 151 5.41 2.80 19.70
N ILE A 152 5.29 3.92 20.41
CA ILE A 152 6.33 4.94 20.43
C ILE A 152 6.93 5.01 21.83
N ARG A 153 8.26 4.92 21.89
CA ARG A 153 9.05 5.00 23.12
C ARG A 153 9.94 6.23 23.08
N GLY A 154 10.00 6.96 24.19
CA GLY A 154 10.91 8.08 24.42
C GLY A 154 11.85 7.80 25.59
N THR A 155 13.16 7.90 25.35
CA THR A 155 14.20 7.74 26.37
C THR A 155 15.23 8.88 26.30
N PHE A 156 15.98 9.06 27.38
CA PHE A 156 17.14 9.97 27.39
C PHE A 156 18.41 9.20 27.02
N VAL A 157 19.23 9.80 26.17
CA VAL A 157 20.54 9.27 25.77
C VAL A 157 21.60 10.37 25.82
N GLU A 158 22.86 9.97 25.96
CA GLU A 158 24.00 10.89 25.99
C GLU A 158 24.66 11.07 24.62
N THR A 159 24.58 10.04 23.76
CA THR A 159 25.23 10.02 22.44
C THR A 159 24.29 9.49 21.35
N ILE A 160 24.55 9.88 20.10
CA ILE A 160 23.83 9.41 18.92
C ILE A 160 24.58 8.21 18.34
N GLU A 161 23.93 7.05 18.28
CA GLU A 161 24.50 5.84 17.67
C GLU A 161 24.52 5.93 16.13
N LYS A 162 25.55 5.34 15.48
CA LYS A 162 25.77 5.46 14.03
C LYS A 162 24.91 4.54 13.16
N ASN A 163 24.40 3.43 13.69
CA ASN A 163 23.54 2.50 12.95
C ASN A 163 22.09 2.70 13.37
N GLN A 164 21.31 3.39 12.54
CA GLN A 164 19.95 3.80 12.86
C GLN A 164 18.96 3.11 11.94
N GLY A 165 17.92 2.52 12.53
CA GLY A 165 16.74 2.10 11.78
C GLY A 165 15.90 3.31 11.38
N GLU A 166 15.12 3.19 10.29
CA GLU A 166 14.24 4.25 9.79
C GLU A 166 13.19 4.73 10.83
N GLY A 167 12.96 3.96 11.89
CA GLY A 167 12.05 4.26 13.00
C GLY A 167 12.62 5.04 14.20
N VAL A 168 13.85 5.55 14.13
CA VAL A 168 14.50 6.24 15.27
C VAL A 168 14.72 7.74 14.97
N ALA A 169 14.53 8.58 15.98
CA ALA A 169 14.85 10.01 15.93
C ALA A 169 15.57 10.47 17.18
N PHE A 170 16.48 11.43 17.00
CA PHE A 170 17.19 12.10 18.09
C PHE A 170 16.82 13.58 18.08
N ILE A 171 16.36 14.05 19.23
CA ILE A 171 15.84 15.41 19.40
C ILE A 171 16.60 16.09 20.54
N ASP A 172 16.94 17.36 20.35
CA ASP A 172 17.46 18.19 21.44
C ASP A 172 16.34 18.48 22.45
N TYR A 173 16.50 18.00 23.68
CA TYR A 173 15.52 18.19 24.74
C TYR A 173 15.21 19.67 25.03
N ALA A 174 16.19 20.57 24.86
CA ALA A 174 16.01 22.00 25.11
C ALA A 174 15.05 22.67 24.11
N THR A 175 14.79 22.03 22.97
CA THR A 175 13.86 22.52 21.95
C THR A 175 12.42 22.08 22.21
N LEU A 176 12.21 21.15 23.14
CA LEU A 176 10.91 20.59 23.46
C LEU A 176 10.18 21.43 24.51
N GLY A 177 8.85 21.47 24.40
CA GLY A 177 7.96 21.99 25.42
C GLY A 177 7.71 20.99 26.55
N LYS A 178 6.73 21.30 27.41
CA LYS A 178 6.37 20.45 28.57
C LYS A 178 5.80 19.08 28.17
N GLU A 179 5.14 19.01 27.02
CA GLU A 179 4.46 17.81 26.54
C GLU A 179 4.94 17.41 25.15
N LEU A 180 5.06 16.10 24.96
CA LEU A 180 5.18 15.46 23.65
C LEU A 180 3.86 14.80 23.34
N ILE A 181 3.27 15.17 22.21
CA ILE A 181 1.99 14.62 21.76
C ILE A 181 2.22 13.81 20.50
N VAL A 182 1.63 12.62 20.47
CA VAL A 182 1.59 11.75 19.31
C VAL A 182 0.17 11.74 18.77
N ARG A 183 0.00 12.15 17.52
CA ARG A 183 -1.30 12.29 16.86
C ARG A 183 -1.26 11.90 15.40
N ASN A 184 -2.43 11.81 14.76
CA ASN A 184 -2.51 11.75 13.30
C ASN A 184 -2.02 13.05 12.65
N LYS A 185 -1.72 12.99 11.35
CA LYS A 185 -1.60 14.19 10.52
C LYS A 185 -2.90 14.98 10.52
N GLN A 186 -2.78 16.30 10.45
CA GLN A 186 -3.89 17.23 10.35
C GLN A 186 -3.78 18.05 9.05
N PRO A 187 -4.91 18.44 8.44
CA PRO A 187 -4.90 19.37 7.31
C PRO A 187 -4.16 20.66 7.69
N GLY A 188 -3.24 21.09 6.83
CA GLY A 188 -2.44 22.29 7.07
C GLY A 188 -1.17 22.07 7.90
N ASP A 189 -0.88 20.84 8.34
CA ASP A 189 0.38 20.52 9.02
C ASP A 189 1.60 20.96 8.21
N ARG A 190 2.55 21.60 8.89
CA ARG A 190 3.82 22.06 8.33
C ARG A 190 4.96 21.78 9.27
N PHE A 191 6.12 21.47 8.69
CA PHE A 191 7.36 21.27 9.42
C PHE A 191 8.55 21.68 8.55
N SER A 192 9.74 21.72 9.12
CA SER A 192 11.00 21.98 8.44
C SER A 192 11.80 20.68 8.39
N PRO A 193 11.80 19.89 7.30
CA PRO A 193 12.49 18.61 7.27
C PRO A 193 14.01 18.78 7.49
N LEU A 194 14.61 17.95 8.33
CA LEU A 194 16.06 17.98 8.61
C LEU A 194 16.89 17.93 7.31
N GLY A 195 17.80 18.89 7.17
CA GLY A 195 18.69 19.09 6.03
C GLY A 195 18.09 19.92 4.88
N VAL A 196 16.82 20.32 4.97
CA VAL A 196 16.13 21.13 3.94
C VAL A 196 15.88 22.53 4.49
N ARG A 197 16.23 23.57 3.72
CA ARG A 197 15.95 24.95 4.10
C ARG A 197 14.46 25.28 3.93
N GLY A 198 13.88 25.89 4.96
CA GLY A 198 12.51 26.40 4.94
C GLY A 198 11.48 25.46 5.58
N SER A 199 10.20 25.85 5.50
CA SER A 199 9.07 25.07 6.00
C SER A 199 8.26 24.52 4.84
N LYS A 200 7.89 23.25 4.91
CA LYS A 200 7.10 22.54 3.90
C LYS A 200 5.77 22.05 4.48
N LYS A 201 4.72 21.98 3.66
CA LYS A 201 3.51 21.24 4.05
C LYS A 201 3.86 19.77 4.20
N LEU A 202 3.29 19.12 5.22
CA LEU A 202 3.51 17.71 5.46
C LEU A 202 3.03 16.84 4.28
N GLN A 203 1.91 17.21 3.65
CA GLN A 203 1.42 16.53 2.44
C GLN A 203 2.43 16.60 1.30
N ASP A 204 3.01 17.77 1.03
CA ASP A 204 4.00 17.94 -0.03
C ASP A 204 5.29 17.18 0.31
N TYR A 205 5.65 17.06 1.59
CA TYR A 205 6.76 16.20 2.01
C TYR A 205 6.49 14.73 1.67
N PHE A 206 5.30 14.20 1.98
CA PHE A 206 4.94 12.83 1.65
C PHE A 206 4.95 12.53 0.16
N VAL A 207 4.53 13.49 -0.68
CA VAL A 207 4.57 13.37 -2.13
C VAL A 207 6.01 13.26 -2.63
N ASP A 208 6.90 14.16 -2.22
CA ASP A 208 8.30 14.15 -2.66
C ASP A 208 9.06 12.92 -2.15
N ALA A 209 8.75 12.47 -0.93
CA ALA A 209 9.27 11.24 -0.37
C ALA A 209 8.65 9.97 -1.00
N LYS A 210 7.75 10.13 -1.97
CA LYS A 210 7.05 9.05 -2.69
C LYS A 210 6.32 8.05 -1.77
N ILE A 211 5.83 8.53 -0.62
CA ILE A 211 5.13 7.68 0.35
C ILE A 211 3.72 7.39 -0.18
N PRO A 212 3.27 6.13 -0.27
CA PRO A 212 1.93 5.78 -0.75
C PRO A 212 0.81 6.39 0.10
N LEU A 213 -0.32 6.77 -0.51
CA LEU A 213 -1.43 7.44 0.19
C LEU A 213 -1.92 6.66 1.41
N ALA A 214 -2.04 5.34 1.29
CA ALA A 214 -2.45 4.47 2.39
C ALA A 214 -1.47 4.47 3.58
N GLU A 215 -0.18 4.67 3.31
CA GLU A 215 0.84 4.77 4.36
C GLU A 215 0.78 6.15 5.03
N ARG A 216 0.55 7.23 4.26
CA ARG A 216 0.48 8.61 4.78
C ARG A 216 -0.52 8.79 5.91
N GLU A 217 -1.66 8.09 5.86
CA GLU A 217 -2.69 8.15 6.91
C GLU A 217 -2.23 7.44 8.21
N THR A 218 -1.31 6.48 8.11
CA THR A 218 -0.81 5.66 9.22
C THR A 218 0.50 6.18 9.84
N VAL A 219 0.98 7.34 9.41
CA VAL A 219 2.21 7.96 9.93
C VAL A 219 1.87 8.75 11.21
N PRO A 220 2.38 8.33 12.38
CA PRO A 220 2.27 9.13 13.59
C PRO A 220 3.09 10.42 13.47
N ILE A 221 2.49 11.53 13.92
CA ILE A 221 3.15 12.82 14.01
C ILE A 221 3.42 13.09 15.49
N VAL A 222 4.69 13.33 15.81
CA VAL A 222 5.10 13.77 17.14
C VAL A 222 5.24 15.28 17.13
N GLU A 223 4.47 15.95 17.98
CA GLU A 223 4.51 17.40 18.16
C GLU A 223 4.88 17.77 19.59
N SER A 224 5.47 18.94 19.74
CA SER A 224 5.67 19.60 21.03
C SER A 224 5.26 21.06 20.94
N ALA A 225 4.48 21.54 21.91
CA ALA A 225 3.94 22.90 21.92
C ALA A 225 3.29 23.31 20.58
N GLY A 226 2.54 22.40 19.95
CA GLY A 226 1.84 22.62 18.68
C GLY A 226 2.74 22.67 17.44
N LYS A 227 4.02 22.33 17.56
CA LYS A 227 4.96 22.24 16.44
C LYS A 227 5.39 20.80 16.23
N ILE A 228 5.39 20.36 14.98
CA ILE A 228 5.90 19.03 14.62
C ILE A 228 7.40 18.99 14.94
N VAL A 229 7.83 17.95 15.66
CA VAL A 229 9.24 17.70 15.96
C VAL A 229 9.75 16.44 15.27
N TRP A 230 8.87 15.49 14.96
CA TRP A 230 9.22 14.28 14.23
C TRP A 230 8.02 13.71 13.47
N VAL A 231 8.25 13.40 12.20
CA VAL A 231 7.37 12.58 11.37
C VAL A 231 7.87 11.14 11.50
N ALA A 232 7.16 10.32 12.28
CA ALA A 232 7.69 9.03 12.75
C ALA A 232 7.95 8.06 11.58
N GLY A 233 9.12 7.43 11.58
CA GLY A 233 9.59 6.59 10.48
C GLY A 233 10.20 7.35 9.30
N HIS A 234 10.27 8.68 9.35
CA HIS A 234 10.64 9.49 8.18
C HIS A 234 11.66 10.59 8.47
N ARG A 235 11.29 11.65 9.21
CA ARG A 235 12.16 12.82 9.34
C ARG A 235 11.91 13.65 10.58
N VAL A 236 12.99 14.09 11.20
CA VAL A 236 12.99 15.06 12.31
C VAL A 236 12.81 16.48 11.76
N ASP A 237 12.20 17.36 12.55
CA ASP A 237 12.18 18.79 12.27
C ASP A 237 13.56 19.42 12.51
N GLU A 238 14.03 20.22 11.56
CA GLU A 238 15.30 20.94 11.58
C GLU A 238 15.49 21.77 12.86
N ARG A 239 14.40 22.29 13.45
CA ARG A 239 14.45 23.09 14.69
C ARG A 239 14.65 22.23 15.93
N ALA A 240 14.30 20.95 15.85
CA ALA A 240 14.41 19.97 16.93
C ALA A 240 15.72 19.17 16.88
N LYS A 241 16.58 19.44 15.88
CA LYS A 241 17.83 18.70 15.66
C LYS A 241 18.78 18.82 16.85
N VAL A 242 19.52 17.75 17.10
CA VAL A 242 20.68 17.78 18.00
C VAL A 242 21.79 18.62 17.36
N GLN A 243 22.41 19.48 18.17
CA GLN A 243 23.46 20.41 17.75
C GLN A 243 24.75 20.18 18.57
N PRO A 244 25.91 20.65 18.08
CA PRO A 244 27.11 20.75 18.90
C PRO A 244 26.80 21.59 20.15
N GLY A 245 26.82 20.95 21.33
CA GLY A 245 26.49 21.59 22.61
C GLY A 245 25.13 21.21 23.22
N THR A 246 24.33 20.36 22.55
CA THR A 246 23.12 19.77 23.15
C THR A 246 23.48 19.02 24.43
N LYS A 247 22.87 19.41 25.56
CA LYS A 247 23.16 18.84 26.89
C LYS A 247 22.39 17.55 27.18
N ARG A 248 21.20 17.39 26.60
CA ARG A 248 20.30 16.26 26.82
C ARG A 248 19.63 15.89 25.50
N ILE A 249 19.73 14.62 25.12
CA ILE A 249 19.15 14.12 23.87
C ILE A 249 17.98 13.21 24.23
N VAL A 250 16.87 13.40 23.51
CA VAL A 250 15.72 12.50 23.53
C VAL A 250 15.82 11.57 22.34
N ARG A 251 15.86 10.26 22.61
CA ARG A 251 15.70 9.22 21.59
C ARG A 251 14.23 8.84 21.52
N LEU A 252 13.63 9.05 20.36
CA LEU A 252 12.30 8.53 20.03
C LEU A 252 12.45 7.32 19.12
N GLU A 253 11.67 6.28 19.37
CA GLU A 253 11.68 5.04 18.60
C GLU A 253 10.25 4.57 18.35
N MET A 254 9.95 4.23 17.10
CA MET A 254 8.68 3.64 16.67
C MET A 254 8.89 2.16 16.39
N GLN A 255 8.12 1.31 17.07
CA GLN A 255 8.09 -0.16 16.93
C GLN A 255 6.76 -0.63 16.37
#